data_AF-A0A658QYK2-F1
#
_entry.id   AF-A0A658QYK2-F1
#
_cell.length_a   1.000
_cell.length_b   1.000
_cell.length_c   1.000
_cell.angle_alpha   90.00
_cell.angle_beta   90.00
_cell.angle_gamma   90.00
#
_symmetry.space_group_name_H-M   'P 1'
#
loop_
_entity.id
_entity.type
_entity.pdbx_description
1 polymer ?
#
loop_
_entity_poly.entity_id
_entity_poly.type
_entity_poly.pdbx_seq_one_letter_code
_entity_poly.pdbx_strand_id
1 'polypeptide(L)'
;MTDNDNNEPDRRAAREARFRRYEAAGEASIRADLEETPEADSADPEAASKRAWLRTKDAARQDEQFRAMFASVSSANDAAQLARDSAQASRRSAFWTMIAALAATAGVIINAAIALGWLDWLRR
;
A
#
# COMPACT_ATOMS: atom_id res chain seq x y z
N MET A 1 6.74 31.45 -39.26
CA MET A 1 6.72 31.62 -37.79
C MET A 1 6.73 30.21 -37.18
N THR A 2 7.85 29.51 -37.30
CA THR A 2 7.95 28.04 -37.06
C THR A 2 9.36 27.65 -36.59
N ASP A 3 10.03 28.52 -35.81
CA ASP A 3 11.39 28.27 -35.31
C ASP A 3 11.44 27.90 -33.82
N ASN A 4 10.29 27.73 -33.16
CA ASN A 4 10.25 27.58 -31.70
C ASN A 4 10.26 26.12 -31.20
N ASP A 5 9.80 25.15 -32.01
CA ASP A 5 9.64 23.75 -31.57
C ASP A 5 10.95 22.95 -31.62
N ASN A 6 11.87 23.28 -32.52
CA ASN A 6 13.16 22.59 -32.65
C ASN A 6 14.12 22.87 -31.49
N ASN A 7 13.90 23.95 -30.72
CA ASN A 7 14.78 24.36 -29.61
C ASN A 7 14.44 23.68 -28.27
N GLU A 8 13.25 23.11 -28.14
CA GLU A 8 12.80 22.45 -26.91
C GLU A 8 13.59 21.18 -26.55
N PRO A 9 13.87 20.24 -27.49
CA PRO A 9 14.69 19.07 -27.17
C PRO A 9 16.12 19.45 -26.75
N ASP A 10 16.71 20.47 -27.38
CA ASP A 10 18.06 20.93 -27.05
C ASP A 10 18.13 21.58 -25.66
N ARG A 11 17.11 22.35 -25.28
CA ARG A 11 17.00 22.93 -23.94
C ARG A 11 16.82 21.86 -22.86
N ARG A 12 16.11 20.77 -23.17
CA ARG A 12 15.95 19.62 -22.26
C ARG A 12 17.26 18.87 -22.09
N ALA A 13 17.96 18.56 -23.18
CA ALA A 13 19.27 17.91 -23.14
C ALA A 13 20.29 18.74 -22.34
N ALA A 14 20.31 20.06 -22.53
CA ALA A 14 21.17 20.96 -21.77
C ALA A 14 20.83 20.97 -20.27
N ARG A 15 19.54 20.91 -19.92
CA ARG A 15 19.09 20.83 -18.53
C ARG A 15 19.47 19.50 -17.88
N GLU A 16 19.31 18.40 -18.61
CA GLU A 16 19.72 17.06 -18.15
C GLU A 16 21.22 16.98 -17.91
N ALA A 17 22.03 17.54 -18.82
CA ALA A 17 23.49 17.60 -18.64
C ALA A 17 23.88 18.37 -17.37
N ARG A 18 23.19 19.48 -17.07
CA ARG A 18 23.39 20.21 -15.81
C ARG A 18 22.96 19.39 -14.59
N PHE A 19 21.82 18.72 -14.66
CA PHE A 19 21.32 17.91 -13.54
C PHE A 19 22.23 16.72 -13.23
N ARG A 20 22.83 16.09 -14.24
CA ARG A 20 23.86 15.05 -14.04
C ARG A 20 25.09 15.59 -13.29
N ARG A 21 25.48 16.84 -13.54
CA ARG A 21 26.58 17.48 -12.78
C ARG A 21 26.19 17.69 -11.32
N TYR A 22 24.97 18.15 -11.05
CA TYR A 22 24.48 18.30 -9.67
C TYR A 22 24.38 16.96 -8.95
N GLU A 23 23.98 15.89 -9.65
CA GLU A 23 24.00 14.54 -9.10
C GLU A 23 25.42 14.07 -8.73
N ALA A 24 26.41 14.37 -9.58
CA ALA A 24 27.80 14.03 -9.30
C ALA A 24 28.38 14.84 -8.11
N ALA A 25 27.95 16.09 -7.92
CA ALA A 25 28.35 16.93 -6.79
C ALA A 25 27.68 16.48 -5.48
N GLY A 26 26.41 16.09 -5.55
CA GLY A 26 25.61 15.63 -4.43
C GLY A 26 24.72 16.71 -3.82
N GLU A 27 23.62 16.30 -3.19
CA GLU A 27 22.60 17.21 -2.67
C GLU A 27 23.14 18.18 -1.60
N ALA A 28 23.99 17.67 -0.70
CA ALA A 28 24.55 18.47 0.39
C ALA A 28 25.44 19.61 -0.11
N SER A 29 26.25 19.36 -1.15
CA SER A 29 27.12 20.39 -1.72
C SER A 29 26.32 21.45 -2.47
N ILE A 30 25.27 21.05 -3.19
CA ILE A 30 24.40 21.99 -3.89
C ILE A 30 23.61 22.85 -2.91
N ARG A 31 23.20 22.30 -1.77
CA ARG A 31 22.54 23.08 -0.71
C ARG A 31 23.51 24.08 -0.06
N ALA A 32 24.73 23.67 0.26
CA ALA A 32 25.75 24.55 0.81
C ALA A 32 26.12 25.70 -0.14
N ASP A 33 26.27 25.39 -1.43
CA ASP A 33 26.55 26.39 -2.47
C ASP A 33 25.39 27.39 -2.65
N LEU A 34 24.14 26.95 -2.50
CA LEU A 34 22.97 27.84 -2.49
C LEU A 34 22.86 28.70 -1.22
N GLU A 35 23.38 28.23 -0.09
CA GLU A 35 23.43 28.99 1.17
C GLU A 35 24.54 30.04 1.15
N GLU A 36 25.66 29.76 0.46
CA GLU A 36 26.76 30.71 0.25
C GLU A 36 26.44 31.79 -0.79
N THR A 37 25.49 31.51 -1.69
CA THR A 37 25.02 32.48 -2.69
C THR A 37 24.08 33.52 -2.05
N PRO A 38 24.50 34.80 -1.91
CA PRO A 38 23.70 35.82 -1.23
C PRO A 38 22.39 36.11 -1.99
N GLU A 39 21.31 36.44 -1.28
CA GLU A 39 19.99 36.77 -1.90
C GLU A 39 20.05 37.91 -2.93
N ALA A 40 21.06 38.79 -2.84
CA ALA A 40 21.31 39.85 -3.83
C ALA A 40 21.71 39.30 -5.22
N ASP A 41 22.21 38.07 -5.29
CA ASP A 41 22.57 37.34 -6.50
C ASP A 41 21.45 36.33 -6.91
N SER A 42 20.23 36.53 -6.41
CA SER A 42 19.04 35.74 -6.77
C SER A 42 18.66 35.79 -8.25
N ALA A 43 19.29 36.67 -9.03
CA ALA A 43 19.21 36.72 -10.48
C ALA A 43 20.14 35.72 -11.20
N ASP A 44 20.99 34.98 -10.47
CA ASP A 44 21.85 33.96 -11.06
C ASP A 44 21.00 32.79 -11.63
N PRO A 45 21.05 32.55 -12.95
CA PRO A 45 20.33 31.44 -13.58
C PRO A 45 20.79 30.06 -13.08
N GLU A 46 22.01 29.96 -12.57
CA GLU A 46 22.55 28.70 -12.02
C GLU A 46 21.95 28.40 -10.64
N ALA A 47 21.86 29.38 -9.74
CA ALA A 47 21.14 29.25 -8.47
C ALA A 47 19.66 28.84 -8.67
N ALA A 48 18.98 29.41 -9.66
CA ALA A 48 17.61 29.02 -10.00
C ALA A 48 17.52 27.55 -10.47
N SER A 49 18.50 27.10 -11.25
CA SER A 49 18.58 25.72 -11.77
C SER A 49 18.88 24.70 -10.66
N LYS A 50 19.79 25.03 -9.74
CA LYS A 50 20.10 24.22 -8.55
C LYS A 50 18.87 24.05 -7.64
N ARG A 51 18.13 25.14 -7.36
CA ARG A 51 16.87 25.09 -6.58
C ARG A 51 15.79 24.27 -7.27
N ALA A 52 15.68 24.35 -8.59
CA ALA A 52 14.72 23.55 -9.35
C ALA A 52 15.05 22.06 -9.26
N TRP A 53 16.33 21.70 -9.38
CA TRP A 53 16.79 20.32 -9.21
C TRP A 53 16.50 19.76 -7.82
N LEU A 54 16.76 20.53 -6.75
CA LEU A 54 16.43 20.13 -5.37
C LEU A 54 14.93 19.87 -5.20
N ARG A 55 14.08 20.75 -5.72
CA ARG A 55 12.62 20.56 -5.69
C ARG A 55 12.17 19.28 -6.42
N THR A 56 12.80 18.94 -7.54
CA THR A 56 12.53 17.68 -8.25
C THR A 56 12.92 16.47 -7.40
N LYS A 57 14.06 16.52 -6.68
CA LYS A 57 14.48 15.44 -5.78
C LYS A 57 13.53 15.28 -4.60
N ASP A 58 13.08 16.37 -3.99
CA ASP A 58 12.12 16.33 -2.89
C ASP A 58 10.75 15.81 -3.34
N ALA A 59 10.28 16.20 -4.53
CA ALA A 59 9.06 15.65 -5.12
C ALA A 59 9.15 14.14 -5.36
N ALA A 60 10.27 13.65 -5.91
CA ALA A 60 10.48 12.22 -6.12
C ALA A 60 10.48 11.42 -4.79
N ARG A 61 11.08 11.97 -3.72
CA ARG A 61 11.03 11.36 -2.39
C ARG A 61 9.61 11.31 -1.82
N GLN A 62 8.83 12.37 -2.01
CA GLN A 62 7.43 12.39 -1.58
C GLN A 62 6.60 11.37 -2.36
N ASP A 63 6.78 11.25 -3.67
CA ASP A 63 6.09 10.25 -4.49
C ASP A 63 6.39 8.81 -4.05
N GLU A 64 7.64 8.52 -3.66
CA GLU A 64 8.02 7.24 -3.09
C GLU A 64 7.33 6.97 -1.73
N GLN A 65 7.24 7.98 -0.87
CA GLN A 65 6.54 7.89 0.41
C GLN A 65 5.03 7.72 0.22
N PHE A 66 4.42 8.48 -0.69
CA PHE A 66 3.01 8.33 -1.05
C PHE A 66 2.76 6.94 -1.62
N ARG A 67 3.61 6.45 -2.52
CA ARG A 67 3.50 5.09 -3.08
C ARG A 67 3.60 4.01 -2.01
N ALA A 68 4.51 4.15 -1.04
CA ALA A 68 4.60 3.24 0.10
C ALA A 68 3.36 3.31 1.00
N MET A 69 2.82 4.51 1.23
CA MET A 69 1.60 4.72 1.99
C MET A 69 0.38 4.11 1.28
N PHE A 70 0.22 4.31 -0.03
CA PHE A 70 -0.83 3.67 -0.82
C PHE A 70 -0.69 2.15 -0.87
N ALA A 71 0.53 1.62 -0.93
CA ALA A 71 0.76 0.18 -0.80
C ALA A 71 0.26 -0.33 0.56
N SER A 72 0.59 0.37 1.66
CA SER A 72 0.12 0.01 2.99
C SER A 72 -1.41 0.08 3.12
N VAL A 73 -2.06 1.09 2.52
CA VAL A 73 -3.52 1.24 2.50
C VAL A 73 -4.19 0.14 1.67
N SER A 74 -3.63 -0.19 0.49
CA SER A 74 -4.14 -1.29 -0.33
C SER A 74 -4.06 -2.62 0.43
N SER A 75 -2.94 -2.90 1.12
CA SER A 75 -2.80 -4.10 1.95
C SER A 75 -3.75 -4.10 3.16
N ALA A 76 -4.02 -2.93 3.75
CA ALA A 76 -4.97 -2.82 4.86
C ALA A 76 -6.41 -3.04 4.39
N ASN A 77 -6.76 -2.59 3.19
CA ASN A 77 -8.06 -2.83 2.57
C ASN A 77 -8.24 -4.29 2.17
N ASP A 78 -7.21 -4.94 1.62
CA ASP A 78 -7.23 -6.37 1.31
C ASP A 78 -7.36 -7.22 2.59
N ALA A 79 -6.69 -6.84 3.68
CA ALA A 79 -6.85 -7.47 4.98
C ALA A 79 -8.26 -7.26 5.58
N ALA A 80 -8.86 -6.09 5.37
CA ALA A 80 -10.23 -5.80 5.80
C ALA A 80 -11.28 -6.56 4.98
N GLN A 81 -11.03 -6.78 3.68
CA GLN A 81 -11.87 -7.64 2.83
C GLN A 81 -11.72 -9.12 3.21
N LEU A 82 -10.50 -9.60 3.45
CA LEU A 82 -10.25 -10.95 3.98
C LEU A 82 -10.92 -11.20 5.35
N ALA A 83 -11.00 -10.18 6.21
CA ALA A 83 -11.72 -10.24 7.49
C ALA A 83 -13.25 -10.30 7.32
N ARG A 84 -13.80 -9.73 6.24
CA ARG A 84 -15.23 -9.85 5.90
C ARG A 84 -15.56 -11.21 5.28
N ASP A 85 -14.71 -11.74 4.41
CA ASP A 85 -14.93 -13.04 3.77
C ASP A 85 -14.78 -14.22 4.75
N SER A 86 -13.84 -14.13 5.70
CA SER A 86 -13.68 -15.12 6.77
C SER A 86 -14.90 -15.20 7.72
N ALA A 87 -15.59 -14.08 7.96
CA ALA A 87 -16.82 -14.06 8.76
C ALA A 87 -18.01 -14.77 8.08
N GLN A 88 -18.06 -14.82 6.74
CA GLN A 88 -19.07 -15.60 6.01
C GLN A 88 -18.68 -17.07 5.84
N ALA A 89 -17.39 -17.38 5.66
CA ALA A 89 -16.89 -18.75 5.57
C ALA A 89 -17.13 -19.56 6.85
N SER A 90 -16.96 -18.94 8.03
CA SER A 90 -17.22 -19.61 9.33
C SER A 90 -18.67 -20.02 9.54
N ARG A 91 -19.66 -19.36 8.91
CA ARG A 91 -21.07 -19.70 9.11
C ARG A 91 -21.47 -21.01 8.45
N ARG A 92 -20.83 -21.37 7.33
CA ARG A 92 -21.16 -22.60 6.59
C ARG A 92 -20.52 -23.85 7.19
N SER A 93 -19.28 -23.77 7.69
CA SER A 93 -18.63 -24.90 8.35
C SER A 93 -19.20 -25.14 9.75
N ALA A 94 -19.47 -24.07 10.52
CA ALA A 94 -20.08 -24.17 11.84
C ALA A 94 -21.49 -24.79 11.78
N PHE A 95 -22.24 -24.54 10.70
CA PHE A 95 -23.55 -25.12 10.48
C PHE A 95 -23.48 -26.65 10.30
N TRP A 96 -22.56 -27.14 9.47
CA TRP A 96 -22.39 -28.59 9.28
C TRP A 96 -21.86 -29.28 10.54
N THR A 97 -20.98 -28.65 11.31
CA THR A 97 -20.54 -29.21 12.60
C THR A 97 -21.65 -29.24 13.63
N MET A 98 -22.52 -28.22 13.68
CA MET A 98 -23.67 -28.20 14.58
C MET A 98 -24.67 -29.30 14.23
N ILE A 99 -24.93 -29.53 12.94
CA ILE A 99 -25.79 -30.63 12.46
C ILE A 99 -25.18 -31.99 12.82
N ALA A 100 -23.89 -32.18 12.57
CA ALA A 100 -23.21 -33.44 12.89
C ALA A 100 -23.26 -33.73 14.40
N ALA A 101 -23.04 -32.71 15.24
CA ALA A 101 -23.15 -32.84 16.70
C ALA A 101 -24.57 -33.22 17.14
N LEU A 102 -25.61 -32.61 16.55
CA LEU A 102 -27.00 -32.95 16.83
C LEU A 102 -27.34 -34.39 16.42
N ALA A 103 -26.91 -34.83 15.23
CA ALA A 103 -27.14 -36.19 14.76
C ALA A 103 -26.44 -37.24 15.65
N ALA A 104 -25.20 -36.97 16.06
CA ALA A 104 -24.46 -37.85 16.98
C ALA A 104 -25.14 -37.94 18.35
N THR A 105 -25.59 -36.79 18.89
CA THR A 105 -26.30 -36.76 20.19
C THR A 105 -27.63 -37.52 20.11
N ALA A 106 -28.39 -37.35 19.03
CA ALA A 106 -29.63 -38.08 18.81
C ALA A 106 -29.39 -39.61 18.74
N GLY A 107 -28.35 -40.05 18.03
CA GLY A 107 -27.98 -41.47 17.95
C GLY A 107 -27.63 -42.07 19.32
N VAL A 108 -26.87 -41.34 20.14
CA VAL A 108 -26.53 -41.77 21.51
C VAL A 108 -27.77 -41.85 22.40
N ILE A 109 -28.67 -40.87 22.33
CA ILE A 109 -29.92 -40.86 23.11
C ILE A 109 -30.82 -42.03 22.72
N ILE A 110 -30.99 -42.29 21.42
CA ILE A 110 -31.81 -43.40 20.93
C ILE A 110 -31.21 -44.74 21.37
N ASN A 111 -29.89 -44.91 21.22
CA ASN A 111 -29.23 -46.15 21.64
C ASN A 111 -29.33 -46.36 23.16
N ALA A 112 -29.16 -45.29 23.95
CA ALA A 112 -29.34 -45.34 25.40
C ALA A 112 -30.78 -45.66 25.79
N ALA A 113 -31.78 -45.10 25.11
CA ALA A 113 -33.20 -45.36 25.37
C ALA A 113 -33.59 -46.82 25.09
N ILE A 114 -33.01 -47.44 24.05
CA ILE A 114 -33.18 -48.87 23.75
C ILE A 114 -32.46 -49.72 24.80
N ALA A 115 -31.21 -49.40 25.12
CA ALA A 115 -30.39 -50.17 26.08
C ALA A 115 -30.91 -50.10 27.52
N LEU A 116 -31.54 -48.99 27.92
CA LEU A 116 -32.16 -48.80 29.23
C LEU A 116 -33.58 -49.38 29.32
N GLY A 117 -34.11 -49.99 28.25
CA GLY A 117 -35.44 -50.62 28.25
C GLY A 117 -36.61 -49.65 28.41
N TRP A 118 -36.39 -48.34 28.22
CA TRP A 118 -37.45 -47.32 28.37
C TRP A 118 -38.62 -47.52 27.39
N LEU A 119 -38.35 -48.08 26.21
CA LEU A 119 -39.36 -48.46 25.23
C LEU A 119 -40.28 -49.60 25.71
N ASP A 120 -39.78 -50.48 26.59
CA ASP A 120 -40.58 -51.56 27.19
C ASP A 120 -41.41 -51.07 28.38
N TRP A 121 -40.94 -50.05 29.10
CA TRP A 121 -41.69 -49.42 30.19
C TRP A 121 -42.89 -48.58 29.69
N LEU A 122 -42.74 -47.89 28.56
CA LEU A 122 -43.81 -47.10 27.92
C LEU A 122 -44.92 -47.93 27.27
N ARG A 123 -44.73 -49.25 27.15
CA ARG A 123 -45.68 -50.18 26.51
C ARG A 123 -46.56 -50.93 27.52
N ARG A 124 -46.41 -50.67 28.82
CA ARG A 124 -47.20 -51.26 29.91
C ARG A 124 -48.08 -50.21 30.57
#